data_AF-A0A1K1LBG0-F1
#
_entry.id   AF-A0A1K1LBG0-F1
#
_cell.length_a   1.000
_cell.length_b   1.000
_cell.length_c   1.000
_cell.angle_alpha   90.00
_cell.angle_beta   90.00
_cell.angle_gamma   90.00
#
_symmetry.space_group_name_H-M   'P 1'
#
loop_
_entity.id
_entity.type
_entity.pdbx_description
1 polymer ?
#
loop_
_entity_poly.entity_id
_entity_poly.type
_entity_poly.pdbx_seq_one_letter_code
_entity_poly.pdbx_strand_id
1 'polypeptide(L)'
;MHPLMMDLLPLVRQGYCCSQLLVQQLLQAQGREVPDLVRALHGLCHGIGQSGGPCGLLTGGACVLALLAGKGAEGEEAHPMLAPMLNEYAGWFYERTAAYGGHSCDQVAAGLGARTAGSAEPDPVACGDLLAECWEKILELIQTYDLDFMAHA
;
A
#
# COMPACT_ATOMS: atom_id res chain seq x y z
N MET A 1 -10.21 11.51 11.51
CA MET A 1 -9.86 10.09 11.35
C MET A 1 -10.74 9.54 10.24
N HIS A 2 -10.11 9.13 9.13
CA HIS A 2 -10.78 8.62 7.95
C HIS A 2 -11.62 7.36 8.26
N PRO A 3 -12.81 7.13 7.67
CA PRO A 3 -13.64 5.95 7.94
C PRO A 3 -12.89 4.62 7.77
N LEU A 4 -12.08 4.52 6.71
CA LEU A 4 -11.17 3.39 6.46
C LEU A 4 -10.30 3.03 7.67
N MET A 5 -9.87 4.03 8.43
CA MET A 5 -9.00 3.80 9.59
C MET A 5 -9.71 3.13 10.75
N MET A 6 -11.03 3.32 10.88
CA MET A 6 -11.81 2.61 11.90
C MET A 6 -11.83 1.11 11.63
N ASP A 7 -11.94 0.72 10.36
CA ASP A 7 -11.97 -0.69 9.94
C ASP A 7 -10.58 -1.35 10.02
N LEU A 8 -9.52 -0.56 9.84
CA LEU A 8 -8.13 -1.03 9.85
C LEU A 8 -7.52 -1.14 11.26
N LEU A 9 -8.04 -0.40 12.25
CA LEU A 9 -7.50 -0.39 13.62
C LEU A 9 -7.35 -1.78 14.26
N PRO A 10 -8.31 -2.72 14.13
CA PRO A 10 -8.14 -4.09 14.61
C PRO A 10 -6.95 -4.81 13.98
N LEU A 11 -6.66 -4.57 12.71
CA LEU A 11 -5.54 -5.17 11.98
C LEU A 11 -4.21 -4.54 12.39
N VAL A 12 -4.18 -3.22 12.56
CA VAL A 12 -3.01 -2.51 13.12
C VAL A 12 -2.64 -3.08 14.50
N ARG A 13 -3.63 -3.33 15.37
CA ARG A 13 -3.41 -3.94 16.70
C ARG A 13 -2.91 -5.39 16.65
N GLN A 14 -3.11 -6.08 15.52
CA GLN A 14 -2.59 -7.42 15.28
C GLN A 14 -1.15 -7.40 14.72
N GLY A 15 -0.56 -6.22 14.50
CA GLY A 15 0.81 -6.06 14.03
C GLY A 15 0.98 -6.04 12.51
N TYR A 16 -0.11 -5.88 11.75
CA TYR A 16 -0.01 -5.70 10.30
C TYR A 16 0.54 -4.32 9.95
N CYS A 17 1.52 -4.28 9.05
CA CYS A 17 2.13 -3.03 8.58
C CYS A 17 1.42 -2.45 7.34
N CYS A 18 1.78 -1.23 6.94
CA CYS A 18 1.11 -0.48 5.89
C CYS A 18 0.94 -1.22 4.54
N SER A 19 1.96 -1.96 4.08
CA SER A 19 1.86 -2.74 2.83
C SER A 19 0.87 -3.89 2.94
N GLN A 20 0.83 -4.56 4.10
CA GLN A 20 -0.10 -5.66 4.38
C GLN A 20 -1.55 -5.14 4.48
N LEU A 21 -1.74 -3.98 5.11
CA LEU A 21 -3.06 -3.37 5.24
C LEU A 21 -3.64 -2.99 3.86
N LEU A 22 -2.83 -2.42 2.95
CA LEU A 22 -3.29 -2.09 1.60
C LEU A 22 -3.79 -3.32 0.81
N VAL A 23 -3.05 -4.43 0.84
CA VAL A 23 -3.50 -5.64 0.14
C VAL A 23 -4.71 -6.27 0.82
N GLN A 24 -4.79 -6.20 2.16
CA GLN A 24 -5.96 -6.68 2.88
C GLN A 24 -7.23 -5.91 2.51
N GLN A 25 -7.15 -4.61 2.22
CA GLN A 25 -8.31 -3.85 1.73
C GLN A 25 -8.87 -4.43 0.43
N LEU A 26 -8.01 -4.75 -0.54
CA LEU A 26 -8.44 -5.36 -1.79
C LEU A 26 -9.02 -6.76 -1.54
N LEU A 27 -8.32 -7.60 -0.78
CA LEU A 27 -8.77 -8.97 -0.51
C LEU A 27 -10.11 -9.00 0.24
N GLN A 28 -10.30 -8.16 1.24
CA GLN A 28 -11.55 -8.03 1.97
C GLN A 28 -12.69 -7.57 1.07
N ALA A 29 -12.45 -6.56 0.22
CA ALA A 29 -13.46 -6.09 -0.73
C ALA A 29 -13.84 -7.15 -1.76
N GLN A 30 -12.93 -8.07 -2.08
CA GLN A 30 -13.18 -9.24 -2.93
C GLN A 30 -13.76 -10.45 -2.17
N GLY A 31 -13.89 -10.38 -0.84
CA GLY A 31 -14.34 -11.53 -0.02
C GLY A 31 -13.34 -12.68 0.06
N ARG A 32 -12.04 -12.40 -0.13
CA ARG A 32 -10.96 -13.39 -0.20
C ARG A 32 -10.07 -13.33 1.03
N GLU A 33 -9.51 -14.49 1.40
CA GLU A 33 -8.44 -14.61 2.37
C GLU A 33 -7.23 -15.27 1.71
N VAL A 34 -6.12 -14.53 1.54
CA VAL A 34 -4.89 -15.04 0.91
C VAL A 34 -3.69 -14.81 1.85
N PRO A 35 -3.54 -15.63 2.92
CA PRO A 35 -2.52 -15.42 3.95
C PRO A 35 -1.08 -15.43 3.41
N ASP A 36 -0.81 -16.21 2.37
CA ASP A 36 0.52 -16.32 1.77
C ASP A 36 0.97 -15.02 1.10
N LEU A 37 0.03 -14.33 0.42
CA LEU A 37 0.28 -13.02 -0.15
C LEU A 37 0.50 -11.98 0.96
N VAL A 38 -0.36 -11.97 1.98
CA VAL A 38 -0.21 -11.06 3.14
C VAL A 38 1.14 -11.26 3.84
N ARG A 39 1.61 -12.51 3.95
CA ARG A 39 2.94 -12.82 4.50
C ARG A 39 4.07 -12.33 3.60
N ALA A 40 3.94 -12.50 2.29
CA ALA A 40 4.94 -12.02 1.33
C ALA A 40 5.10 -10.49 1.40
N LEU A 41 4.01 -9.73 1.51
CA LEU A 41 4.06 -8.27 1.62
C LEU A 41 4.68 -7.76 2.92
N HIS A 42 4.88 -8.63 3.92
CA HIS A 42 5.62 -8.25 5.13
C HIS A 42 7.07 -7.85 4.82
N GLY A 43 7.66 -8.36 3.74
CA GLY A 43 9.01 -7.95 3.30
C GLY A 43 9.13 -6.46 2.95
N LEU A 44 8.00 -5.78 2.72
CA LEU A 44 7.91 -4.34 2.41
C LEU A 44 7.63 -3.48 3.65
N CYS A 45 7.52 -4.10 4.83
CA CYS A 45 7.25 -3.37 6.06
C CYS A 45 8.44 -2.48 6.44
N HIS A 46 8.12 -1.34 7.06
CA HIS A 46 9.11 -0.40 7.60
C HIS A 46 10.16 0.01 6.56
N GLY A 47 9.69 0.20 5.32
CA GLY A 47 10.54 0.42 4.16
C GLY A 47 10.81 -0.89 3.45
N ILE A 48 11.91 -1.52 3.83
CA ILE A 48 12.18 -2.94 3.60
C ILE A 48 13.00 -3.33 4.82
N GLY A 49 12.33 -3.72 5.90
CA GLY A 49 12.95 -4.14 7.15
C GLY A 49 13.86 -3.09 7.79
N GLN A 50 13.49 -1.80 7.79
CA GLN A 50 14.26 -0.69 8.38
C GLN A 50 15.61 -0.37 7.71
N SER A 51 15.81 -0.82 6.46
CA SER A 51 17.02 -0.51 5.67
C SER A 51 17.08 0.93 5.11
N GLY A 52 16.15 1.80 5.48
CA GLY A 52 15.99 3.13 4.85
C GLY A 52 15.30 3.08 3.48
N GLY A 53 14.67 1.95 3.14
CA GLY A 53 13.98 1.73 1.87
C GLY A 53 12.70 2.55 1.64
N PRO A 54 12.08 2.42 0.44
CA PRO A 54 10.87 3.12 0.07
C PRO A 54 9.69 2.77 0.99
N CYS A 55 8.83 3.73 1.30
CA CYS A 55 7.67 3.52 2.18
C CYS A 55 6.81 2.32 1.75
N GLY A 56 6.35 1.52 2.73
CA GLY A 56 5.48 0.37 2.48
C GLY A 56 4.13 0.71 1.84
N LEU A 57 3.67 1.96 1.95
CA LEU A 57 2.47 2.43 1.24
C LEU A 57 2.72 2.55 -0.27
N LEU A 58 3.91 3.02 -0.68
CA LEU A 58 4.31 3.11 -2.08
C LEU A 58 4.46 1.71 -2.70
N THR A 59 5.24 0.85 -2.06
CA THR A 59 5.52 -0.50 -2.59
C THR A 59 4.30 -1.42 -2.46
N GLY A 60 3.55 -1.32 -1.36
CA GLY A 60 2.30 -2.05 -1.16
C GLY A 60 1.22 -1.67 -2.16
N GLY A 61 1.02 -0.38 -2.43
CA GLY A 61 0.04 0.06 -3.44
C GLY A 61 0.41 -0.39 -4.85
N ALA A 62 1.70 -0.36 -5.21
CA ALA A 62 2.18 -0.94 -6.45
C ALA A 62 1.87 -2.45 -6.54
N CYS A 63 2.05 -3.20 -5.44
CA CYS A 63 1.65 -4.61 -5.39
C CYS A 63 0.15 -4.82 -5.56
N VAL A 64 -0.71 -3.96 -5.00
CA VAL A 64 -2.16 -4.05 -5.17
C VAL A 64 -2.57 -3.84 -6.64
N LEU A 65 -2.02 -2.83 -7.29
CA LEU A 65 -2.26 -2.58 -8.72
C LEU A 65 -1.74 -3.74 -9.59
N ALA A 66 -0.54 -4.24 -9.28
CA ALA A 66 0.02 -5.39 -9.97
C ALA A 66 -0.73 -6.70 -9.70
N LEU A 67 -1.42 -6.83 -8.56
CA LEU A 67 -2.29 -7.97 -8.30
C LEU A 67 -3.46 -8.00 -9.29
N LEU A 68 -4.01 -6.83 -9.65
CA LEU A 68 -5.13 -6.73 -10.59
C LEU A 68 -4.70 -6.77 -12.07
N ALA A 69 -3.52 -6.23 -12.38
CA ALA A 69 -3.10 -5.95 -13.76
C ALA A 69 -1.84 -6.71 -14.19
N GLY A 70 -1.20 -7.47 -13.30
CA GLY A 70 0.00 -8.25 -13.58
C GLY A 70 -0.29 -9.65 -14.10
N LYS A 71 0.73 -10.28 -14.69
CA LYS A 71 0.70 -11.69 -15.10
C LYS A 71 0.99 -12.58 -13.88
N GLY A 72 0.04 -13.43 -13.51
CA GLY A 72 0.15 -14.36 -12.37
C GLY A 72 0.37 -15.82 -12.77
N ALA A 73 -0.13 -16.25 -13.93
CA ALA A 73 -0.09 -17.64 -14.36
C ALA A 73 0.39 -17.84 -15.82
N GLU A 74 0.48 -19.10 -16.24
CA GLU A 74 0.66 -19.47 -17.65
C GLU A 74 -0.63 -19.15 -18.43
N GLY A 75 -0.50 -18.57 -19.62
CA GLY A 75 -1.63 -18.15 -20.45
C GLY A 75 -2.26 -16.81 -20.08
N GLU A 76 -1.84 -16.19 -18.96
CA GLU A 76 -2.19 -14.80 -18.65
C GLU A 76 -1.20 -13.84 -19.30
N GLU A 77 -1.71 -12.68 -19.71
CA GLU A 77 -0.90 -11.54 -20.13
C GLU A 77 -1.15 -10.39 -19.16
N ALA A 78 -0.10 -9.63 -18.85
CA ALA A 78 -0.26 -8.43 -18.05
C ALA A 78 -1.09 -7.39 -18.82
N HIS A 79 -1.81 -6.54 -18.09
CA HIS A 79 -2.49 -5.40 -18.67
C HIS A 79 -1.49 -4.52 -19.44
N PRO A 80 -1.78 -4.10 -20.67
CA PRO A 80 -0.83 -3.35 -21.51
C PRO A 80 -0.40 -2.02 -20.88
N MET A 81 -1.23 -1.46 -20.00
CA MET A 81 -0.96 -0.21 -19.29
C MET A 81 -0.39 -0.40 -17.87
N LEU A 82 0.05 -1.62 -17.49
CA LEU A 82 0.59 -1.88 -16.16
C LEU A 82 1.73 -0.92 -15.79
N ALA A 83 2.74 -0.78 -16.65
CA ALA A 83 3.88 0.08 -16.36
C ALA A 83 3.50 1.58 -16.26
N PRO A 84 2.73 2.17 -17.20
CA PRO A 84 2.21 3.52 -17.04
C PRO A 84 1.43 3.75 -15.73
N MET A 85 0.52 2.83 -15.38
CA MET A 85 -0.29 2.92 -14.18
C MET A 85 0.56 2.88 -12.89
N LEU A 86 1.55 1.99 -12.83
CA LEU A 86 2.49 1.93 -11.69
C LEU A 86 3.33 3.21 -11.58
N ASN A 87 3.76 3.77 -12.71
CA ASN A 87 4.48 5.05 -12.73
C ASN A 87 3.61 6.20 -12.27
N GLU A 88 2.32 6.21 -12.64
CA GLU A 88 1.38 7.23 -12.19
C GLU A 88 1.14 7.16 -10.68
N TYR A 89 0.95 5.95 -10.13
CA TYR A 89 0.83 5.75 -8.69
C TYR A 89 2.08 6.22 -7.95
N ALA A 90 3.27 5.83 -8.44
CA ALA A 90 4.54 6.23 -7.84
C ALA A 90 4.76 7.76 -7.93
N GLY A 91 4.48 8.36 -9.08
CA GLY A 91 4.60 9.80 -9.30
C GLY A 91 3.69 10.60 -8.36
N TRP A 92 2.42 10.20 -8.26
CA TRP A 92 1.49 10.79 -7.30
C TRP A 92 2.01 10.67 -5.86
N PHE A 93 2.52 9.48 -5.48
CA PHE A 93 3.04 9.29 -4.13
C PHE A 93 4.24 10.20 -3.84
N TYR A 94 5.17 10.33 -4.79
CA TYR A 94 6.34 11.20 -4.66
C TYR A 94 5.95 12.66 -4.49
N GLU A 95 5.01 13.14 -5.28
CA GLU A 95 4.47 14.51 -5.14
C GLU A 95 3.80 14.67 -3.78
N ARG A 96 2.98 13.71 -3.39
CA ARG A 96 2.22 13.76 -2.14
C ARG A 96 3.12 13.76 -0.91
N THR A 97 4.23 13.03 -0.92
CA THR A 97 5.14 12.94 0.22
C THR A 97 6.35 13.87 0.13
N ALA A 98 6.45 14.70 -0.91
CA ALA A 98 7.53 15.68 -1.05
C ALA A 98 7.64 16.60 0.19
N ALA A 99 6.51 17.01 0.77
CA ALA A 99 6.45 17.81 1.99
C ALA A 99 7.01 17.10 3.24
N TYR A 100 7.14 15.77 3.20
CA TYR A 100 7.72 14.96 4.27
C TYR A 100 9.23 14.72 4.07
N GLY A 101 9.83 15.35 3.06
CA GLY A 101 11.26 15.25 2.76
C GLY A 101 11.62 14.09 1.82
N GLY A 102 10.64 13.34 1.30
CA GLY A 102 10.87 12.29 0.30
C GLY A 102 9.89 11.13 0.42
N HIS A 103 10.32 9.95 -0.01
CA HIS A 103 9.47 8.77 -0.18
C HIS A 103 9.99 7.53 0.57
N SER A 104 11.09 7.66 1.33
CA SER A 104 11.52 6.59 2.24
C SER A 104 10.56 6.49 3.43
N CYS A 105 10.47 5.30 4.02
CA CYS A 105 9.61 5.09 5.19
C CYS A 105 9.97 6.03 6.34
N ASP A 106 11.27 6.30 6.55
CA ASP A 106 11.74 7.18 7.62
C ASP A 106 11.33 8.63 7.42
N GLN A 107 11.48 9.15 6.20
CA GLN A 107 11.09 10.51 5.83
C GLN A 107 9.58 10.70 6.00
N VAL A 108 8.80 9.80 5.40
CA VAL A 108 7.34 9.83 5.44
C VAL A 108 6.83 9.73 6.88
N ALA A 109 7.35 8.77 7.66
CA ALA A 109 6.94 8.61 9.06
C ALA A 109 7.30 9.82 9.92
N ALA A 110 8.47 10.44 9.69
CA ALA A 110 8.85 11.65 10.40
C ALA A 110 7.91 12.82 10.06
N GLY A 111 7.61 13.02 8.76
CA GLY A 111 6.71 14.08 8.31
C GLY A 111 5.26 13.91 8.80
N LEU A 112 4.83 12.67 9.03
CA LEU A 112 3.52 12.34 9.60
C LEU A 112 3.47 12.39 11.14
N GLY A 113 4.60 12.61 11.81
CA GLY A 113 4.68 12.50 13.27
C GLY A 113 4.46 11.06 13.78
N ALA A 114 4.61 10.05 12.92
CA ALA A 114 4.48 8.63 13.25
C ALA A 114 5.71 8.07 13.98
N ARG A 115 6.75 8.88 14.21
CA ARG A 115 7.95 8.47 14.96
C ARG A 115 7.73 8.73 16.44
N THR A 116 7.77 7.67 17.24
CA THR A 116 7.78 7.77 18.69
C THR A 116 9.20 7.69 19.22
N ALA A 117 9.51 8.49 20.25
CA ALA A 117 10.82 8.46 20.88
C ALA A 117 11.07 7.07 21.49
N GLY A 118 12.10 6.36 21.02
CA GLY A 118 12.47 5.03 21.49
C GLY A 118 11.93 3.85 20.67
N SER A 119 11.14 4.08 19.62
CA SER A 119 10.75 3.04 18.66
C SER A 119 11.57 3.14 17.36
N ALA A 120 12.05 2.00 16.88
CA ALA A 120 12.60 1.90 15.53
C ALA A 120 11.49 1.89 14.47
N GLU A 121 10.29 1.45 14.83
CA GLU A 121 9.16 1.29 13.93
C GLU A 121 8.23 2.51 13.96
N PRO A 122 7.71 2.94 12.80
CA PRO A 122 6.67 3.96 12.74
C PRO A 122 5.34 3.46 13.31
N ASP A 123 4.59 4.34 13.97
CA ASP A 123 3.23 4.09 14.43
C ASP A 123 2.28 3.95 13.22
N PRO A 124 1.72 2.75 12.95
CA PRO A 124 0.85 2.54 11.80
C PRO A 124 -0.46 3.33 11.91
N VAL A 125 -0.91 3.67 13.13
CA VAL A 125 -2.10 4.51 13.33
C VAL A 125 -1.84 5.93 12.82
N ALA A 126 -0.66 6.48 13.10
CA ALA A 126 -0.25 7.79 12.62
C ALA A 126 0.01 7.82 11.09
N CYS A 127 0.39 6.68 10.49
CA CYS A 127 0.43 6.54 9.04
C CYS A 127 -0.95 6.44 8.38
N GLY A 128 -2.02 6.40 9.17
CA GLY A 128 -3.34 6.01 8.71
C GLY A 128 -3.98 6.94 7.68
N ASP A 129 -3.83 8.26 7.81
CA ASP A 129 -4.41 9.19 6.85
C ASP A 129 -3.77 9.04 5.46
N LEU A 130 -2.44 8.86 5.39
CA LEU A 130 -1.76 8.59 4.12
C LEU A 130 -2.13 7.21 3.54
N LEU A 131 -2.40 6.22 4.40
CA LEU A 131 -2.90 4.93 3.95
C LEU A 131 -4.26 5.08 3.24
N ALA A 132 -5.17 5.86 3.83
CA ALA A 132 -6.47 6.12 3.24
C ALA A 132 -6.35 6.82 1.88
N GLU A 133 -5.52 7.85 1.78
CA GLU A 133 -5.26 8.53 0.50
C GLU A 133 -4.64 7.57 -0.54
N CYS A 134 -3.74 6.68 -0.12
CA CYS A 134 -3.17 5.66 -1.00
C CYS A 134 -4.25 4.70 -1.53
N TRP A 135 -5.20 4.31 -0.67
CA TRP A 135 -6.32 3.47 -1.06
C TRP A 135 -7.25 4.20 -2.05
N GLU A 136 -7.56 5.47 -1.80
CA GLU A 136 -8.33 6.30 -2.72
C GLU A 136 -7.66 6.44 -4.08
N LYS A 137 -6.36 6.70 -4.13
CA LYS A 137 -5.61 6.77 -5.41
C LYS A 137 -5.61 5.41 -6.13
N ILE A 138 -5.53 4.29 -5.40
CA ILE A 138 -5.66 2.95 -6.01
C ILE A 138 -7.05 2.79 -6.64
N LEU A 139 -8.13 3.16 -5.95
CA LEU A 139 -9.48 3.09 -6.49
C LEU A 139 -9.67 4.00 -7.72
N GLU A 140 -9.07 5.19 -7.72
CA GLU A 140 -9.04 6.11 -8.86
C GLU A 140 -8.34 5.46 -10.08
N LEU A 141 -7.18 4.83 -9.88
CA LEU A 141 -6.43 4.16 -10.93
C LEU A 141 -7.14 2.92 -11.47
N ILE A 142 -7.79 2.15 -10.59
CA ILE A 142 -8.64 1.03 -11.01
C ILE A 142 -9.71 1.50 -11.98
N GLN A 143 -10.37 2.63 -11.68
CA GLN A 143 -11.38 3.21 -12.59
C GLN A 143 -10.75 3.80 -13.86
N THR A 144 -9.65 4.53 -13.74
CA THR A 144 -9.01 5.24 -14.86
C THR A 144 -8.45 4.26 -15.91
N TYR A 145 -7.97 3.10 -15.48
CA TYR A 145 -7.40 2.07 -16.34
C TYR A 145 -8.37 0.92 -16.63
N ASP A 146 -9.65 1.06 -16.28
CA ASP A 146 -10.70 0.05 -16.47
C ASP A 146 -10.29 -1.35 -15.96
N LEU A 147 -9.65 -1.41 -14.79
CA LEU A 147 -9.25 -2.68 -14.18
C LEU A 147 -10.46 -3.40 -13.59
N ASP A 148 -10.52 -4.72 -13.78
CA ASP A 148 -11.51 -5.54 -13.10
C ASP A 148 -11.17 -5.68 -11.61
N PHE A 149 -11.90 -4.92 -10.78
CA PHE A 149 -11.78 -4.98 -9.32
C PHE A 149 -12.05 -6.39 -8.77
N MET A 150 -12.81 -7.21 -9.49
CA MET A 150 -13.21 -8.56 -9.11
C MET A 150 -12.46 -9.65 -9.88
N ALA A 151 -11.36 -9.31 -10.59
CA ALA A 151 -10.61 -10.22 -11.47
C ALA A 151 -10.22 -11.57 -10.83
N HIS A 152 -10.13 -11.61 -9.49
CA HIS A 152 -9.65 -12.75 -8.72
C HIS A 152 -10.64 -13.22 -7.64
N ALA A 153 -11.86 -12.68 -7.62
CA ALA A 153 -12.90 -12.98 -6.63
C ALA A 153 -13.60 -14.31 -6.90
#